data_AF-M3CDC2-F1
#
_entry.id   AF-M3CDC2-F1
#
_cell.length_a   1.000
_cell.length_b   1.000
_cell.length_c   1.000
_cell.angle_alpha   90.00
_cell.angle_beta   90.00
_cell.angle_gamma   90.00
#
_symmetry.space_group_name_H-M   'P 1'
#
loop_
_entity.id
_entity.type
_entity.pdbx_description
1 polymer ?
#
loop_
_entity_poly.entity_id
_entity_poly.type
_entity_poly.pdbx_seq_one_letter_code
_entity_poly.pdbx_strand_id
1 'polypeptide(L)'
;MAHAFSSIRKLVWHNITRIKGLGECSASTKKYLCSSLCLLRAFASARESRPPSAERKGRSWTQDELDQLWQLHSAGKNVREIRSSLNTRRSWSAINEVLRSYRRSPATIRMNPWTREEEDLLVIRRQQGNTSKSIAHELGRSRASVSTKYSMMRPREAAPQARRRRWTQDEVDRALVMRAEGWTHYSIATVLGRSYEAVRQNLARQCTTDSDVVNYKRRFTSAEDEKLRSLCGKLSCFRHVADAMPDRLYGSLMIRAKTLGVWKPSGRRVPWTASEIDRLKELRRRGVSYKLCASLLPGRTEDAIRVQFARL
;
A
#
# COMPACT_ATOMS: atom_id res chain seq x y z
N MET A 1 3.50 -33.22 16.33
CA MET A 1 2.87 -33.44 15.00
C MET A 1 3.16 -34.82 14.37
N ALA A 2 3.83 -35.76 15.06
CA ALA A 2 4.05 -37.13 14.56
C ALA A 2 2.90 -38.11 14.83
N HIS A 3 2.01 -37.82 15.80
CA HIS A 3 0.89 -38.72 16.15
C HIS A 3 -0.31 -38.65 15.19
N ALA A 4 -0.47 -37.56 14.41
CA ALA A 4 -1.62 -37.41 13.51
C ALA A 4 -1.53 -38.25 12.23
N PHE A 5 -0.31 -38.61 11.78
CA PHE A 5 -0.11 -39.41 10.57
C PHE A 5 -0.33 -40.92 10.79
N SER A 6 -0.25 -41.40 12.03
CA SER A 6 -0.50 -42.81 12.37
C SER A 6 -1.98 -43.18 12.25
N SER A 7 -2.89 -42.26 12.62
CA SER A 7 -4.35 -42.50 12.56
C SER A 7 -4.89 -42.58 11.14
N ILE A 8 -4.33 -41.84 10.18
CA ILE A 8 -4.77 -41.88 8.78
C ILE A 8 -4.35 -43.18 8.10
N ARG A 9 -3.16 -43.73 8.41
CA ARG A 9 -2.72 -45.03 7.88
C ARG A 9 -3.60 -46.19 8.36
N LYS A 10 -4.06 -46.15 9.62
CA LYS A 10 -4.98 -47.18 10.15
C LYS A 10 -6.37 -47.13 9.49
N LEU A 11 -6.90 -45.94 9.19
CA LEU A 11 -8.20 -45.77 8.53
C LEU A 11 -8.23 -46.24 7.07
N VAL A 12 -7.13 -46.07 6.33
CA VAL A 12 -7.04 -46.57 4.94
C VAL A 12 -6.89 -48.09 4.92
N TRP A 13 -6.16 -48.69 5.87
CA TRP A 13 -6.00 -50.15 5.92
C TRP A 13 -7.26 -50.88 6.40
N HIS A 14 -8.06 -50.26 7.28
CA HIS A 14 -9.36 -50.81 7.71
C HIS A 14 -10.43 -50.78 6.60
N ASN A 15 -10.41 -49.80 5.69
CA ASN A 15 -11.35 -49.77 4.56
C ASN A 15 -10.98 -50.73 3.42
N ILE A 16 -9.70 -51.11 3.29
CA ILE A 16 -9.27 -52.10 2.28
C ILE A 16 -9.59 -53.53 2.74
N THR A 17 -9.58 -53.80 4.05
CA THR A 17 -9.87 -55.13 4.60
C THR A 17 -11.37 -55.46 4.64
N ARG A 18 -12.25 -54.46 4.60
CA ARG A 18 -13.71 -54.65 4.51
C ARG A 18 -14.23 -55.04 3.13
N ILE A 19 -13.36 -55.13 2.11
CA ILE A 19 -13.70 -55.55 0.74
C ILE A 19 -13.42 -57.06 0.52
N LYS A 20 -12.91 -57.79 1.54
CA LYS A 20 -12.66 -59.24 1.42
C LYS A 20 -13.89 -60.14 1.64
N GLY A 21 -15.10 -59.56 1.73
CA GLY A 21 -16.35 -60.29 1.98
C GLY A 21 -17.35 -60.31 0.82
N LEU A 22 -16.97 -59.88 -0.39
CA LEU A 22 -17.83 -59.96 -1.57
C LEU A 22 -17.14 -60.84 -2.63
N GLY A 23 -17.87 -61.85 -3.09
CA GLY A 23 -17.41 -62.87 -4.00
C GLY A 23 -16.81 -62.32 -5.30
N GLU A 24 -15.90 -63.14 -5.84
CA GLU A 24 -15.44 -63.20 -7.23
C GLU A 24 -15.80 -62.01 -8.14
N CYS A 25 -15.05 -60.92 -7.99
CA CYS A 25 -15.01 -59.89 -9.03
C CYS A 25 -14.27 -60.42 -10.27
N SER A 26 -14.96 -60.36 -11.42
CA SER A 26 -14.46 -60.82 -12.71
C SER A 26 -13.12 -60.16 -13.10
N ALA A 27 -12.36 -60.82 -13.96
CA ALA A 27 -11.03 -60.40 -14.40
C ALA A 27 -10.99 -58.99 -15.04
N SER A 28 -12.14 -58.45 -15.48
CA SER A 28 -12.24 -57.11 -16.08
C SER A 28 -12.05 -55.99 -15.04
N THR A 29 -12.58 -56.15 -13.83
CA THR A 29 -12.53 -55.11 -12.78
C THR A 29 -11.13 -54.96 -12.16
N LYS A 30 -10.31 -56.02 -12.21
CA LYS A 30 -8.92 -56.00 -11.71
C LYS A 30 -7.98 -55.14 -12.57
N LYS A 31 -8.25 -54.99 -13.87
CA LYS A 31 -7.45 -54.14 -14.78
C LYS A 31 -7.62 -52.63 -14.49
N TYR A 32 -8.83 -52.19 -14.14
CA TYR A 32 -9.09 -50.76 -13.87
C TYR A 32 -8.49 -50.28 -12.54
N LEU A 33 -8.46 -51.11 -11.51
CA LEU A 33 -7.85 -50.77 -10.22
C LEU A 33 -6.32 -50.73 -10.28
N CYS A 34 -5.69 -51.56 -11.11
CA CYS A 34 -4.23 -51.55 -11.29
C CYS A 34 -3.75 -50.29 -12.02
N SER A 35 -4.52 -49.77 -12.98
CA SER A 35 -4.19 -48.53 -13.71
C SER A 35 -4.35 -47.27 -12.83
N SER A 36 -5.38 -47.24 -11.97
CA SER A 36 -5.61 -46.13 -11.02
C SER A 36 -4.54 -46.05 -9.91
N LEU A 37 -4.08 -47.20 -9.40
CA LEU A 37 -3.00 -47.25 -8.41
C LEU A 37 -1.62 -46.91 -9.00
N CYS A 38 -1.35 -47.23 -10.27
CA CYS A 38 -0.15 -46.77 -10.97
C CYS A 38 -0.13 -45.25 -11.18
N LEU A 39 -1.28 -44.65 -11.54
CA LEU A 39 -1.40 -43.18 -11.65
C LEU A 39 -1.25 -42.48 -10.29
N LEU A 40 -1.78 -43.06 -9.21
CA LEU A 40 -1.62 -42.52 -7.86
C LEU A 40 -0.17 -42.64 -7.33
N ARG A 41 0.57 -43.71 -7.66
CA ARG A 41 2.01 -43.82 -7.35
C ARG A 41 2.86 -42.84 -8.15
N ALA A 42 2.55 -42.63 -9.44
CA ALA A 42 3.22 -41.63 -10.26
C ALA A 42 2.98 -40.20 -9.75
N PHE A 43 1.76 -39.88 -9.28
CA PHE A 43 1.46 -38.59 -8.65
C PHE A 43 2.08 -38.40 -7.26
N ALA A 44 2.26 -39.49 -6.49
CA ALA A 44 2.91 -39.44 -5.18
C ALA A 44 4.43 -39.22 -5.29
N SER A 45 5.10 -39.91 -6.24
CA SER A 45 6.55 -39.77 -6.44
C SER A 45 6.94 -38.42 -7.05
N ALA A 46 6.08 -37.80 -7.88
CA ALA A 46 6.28 -36.44 -8.38
C ALA A 46 6.11 -35.33 -7.31
N ARG A 47 5.60 -35.68 -6.11
CA ARG A 47 5.40 -34.74 -5.00
C ARG A 47 6.59 -34.66 -4.04
N GLU A 48 7.46 -35.66 -4.00
CA GLU A 48 8.60 -35.76 -3.08
C GLU A 48 9.82 -34.90 -3.50
N SER A 49 9.85 -34.37 -4.73
CA SER A 49 10.92 -33.47 -5.19
C SER A 49 10.57 -31.98 -5.13
N ARG A 50 9.44 -31.60 -4.52
CA ARG A 50 9.11 -30.18 -4.30
C ARG A 50 9.79 -29.67 -3.03
N PRO A 51 10.79 -28.76 -3.12
CA PRO A 51 11.39 -28.15 -1.94
C PRO A 51 10.35 -27.37 -1.14
N PRO A 52 10.55 -27.26 0.19
CA PRO A 52 9.61 -26.69 1.13
C PRO A 52 9.15 -25.29 0.69
N SER A 53 7.86 -25.00 0.83
CA SER A 53 7.25 -23.75 0.35
C SER A 53 7.78 -22.49 1.07
N ALA A 54 8.50 -22.65 2.18
CA ALA A 54 9.07 -21.58 2.98
C ALA A 54 10.15 -20.76 2.23
N GLU A 55 10.91 -21.35 1.30
CA GLU A 55 11.91 -20.63 0.48
C GLU A 55 11.29 -19.77 -0.64
N ARG A 56 9.97 -19.88 -0.90
CA ARG A 56 9.35 -19.23 -2.06
C ARG A 56 8.94 -17.78 -1.82
N LYS A 57 8.94 -17.31 -0.56
CA LYS A 57 8.57 -15.92 -0.25
C LYS A 57 9.82 -15.05 -0.23
N GLY A 58 9.97 -14.22 -1.26
CA GLY A 58 10.77 -13.00 -1.17
C GLY A 58 12.24 -13.11 -1.57
N ARG A 59 12.68 -14.15 -2.29
CA ARG A 59 14.02 -14.13 -2.90
C ARG A 59 14.09 -12.92 -3.85
N SER A 60 14.97 -11.95 -3.58
CA SER A 60 15.24 -10.85 -4.49
C SER A 60 15.76 -11.37 -5.82
N TRP A 61 15.51 -10.67 -6.93
CA TRP A 61 16.16 -10.97 -8.20
C TRP A 61 17.66 -10.73 -8.07
N THR A 62 18.49 -11.69 -8.48
CA THR A 62 19.94 -11.44 -8.61
C THR A 62 20.22 -10.73 -9.92
N GLN A 63 21.40 -10.12 -10.04
CA GLN A 63 21.79 -9.41 -11.25
C GLN A 63 21.85 -10.37 -12.46
N ASP A 64 22.53 -11.51 -12.32
CA ASP A 64 22.62 -12.52 -13.37
C ASP A 64 21.24 -13.00 -13.87
N GLU A 65 20.26 -13.13 -12.96
CA GLU A 65 18.89 -13.51 -13.31
C GLU A 65 18.20 -12.42 -14.15
N LEU A 66 18.45 -11.15 -13.84
CA LEU A 66 17.92 -10.01 -14.61
C LEU A 66 18.59 -9.93 -15.98
N ASP A 67 19.92 -10.08 -16.05
CA ASP A 67 20.68 -10.04 -17.30
C ASP A 67 20.25 -11.15 -18.26
N GLN A 68 20.08 -12.38 -17.75
CA GLN A 68 19.53 -13.48 -18.54
C GLN A 68 18.10 -13.21 -19.00
N LEU A 69 17.23 -12.69 -18.12
CA LEU A 69 15.85 -12.36 -18.48
C LEU A 69 15.84 -11.32 -19.60
N TRP A 70 16.74 -10.34 -19.55
CA TRP A 70 16.85 -9.27 -20.56
C TRP A 70 17.36 -9.80 -21.88
N GLN A 71 18.44 -10.59 -21.86
CA GLN A 71 18.97 -11.22 -23.07
C GLN A 71 17.91 -12.07 -23.78
N LEU A 72 17.12 -12.84 -23.02
CA LEU A 72 16.06 -13.67 -23.57
C LEU A 72 14.88 -12.83 -24.09
N HIS A 73 14.50 -11.77 -23.39
CA HIS A 73 13.42 -10.88 -23.82
C HIS A 73 13.80 -10.04 -25.05
N SER A 74 15.04 -9.54 -25.14
CA SER A 74 15.54 -8.82 -26.32
C SER A 74 15.68 -9.74 -27.54
N ALA A 75 15.94 -11.03 -27.32
CA ALA A 75 15.89 -12.05 -28.38
C ALA A 75 14.45 -12.40 -28.83
N GLY A 76 13.43 -11.68 -28.35
CA GLY A 76 12.03 -11.87 -28.75
C GLY A 76 11.33 -13.08 -28.13
N LYS A 77 11.97 -13.76 -27.16
CA LYS A 77 11.35 -14.92 -26.51
C LYS A 77 10.13 -14.51 -25.70
N ASN A 78 9.09 -15.33 -25.73
CA ASN A 78 7.90 -15.09 -24.92
C ASN A 78 8.15 -15.47 -23.44
N VAL A 79 7.30 -15.00 -22.54
CA VAL A 79 7.45 -15.20 -21.08
C VAL A 79 7.53 -16.69 -20.70
N ARG A 80 6.89 -17.58 -21.47
CA ARG A 80 6.92 -19.03 -21.21
C ARG A 80 8.29 -19.62 -21.55
N GLU A 81 8.87 -19.24 -22.69
CA GLU A 81 10.23 -19.60 -23.10
C GLU A 81 11.30 -19.02 -22.17
N ILE A 82 11.13 -17.76 -21.76
CA ILE A 82 11.99 -17.11 -20.77
C ILE A 82 11.99 -17.92 -19.47
N ARG A 83 10.81 -18.30 -18.97
CA ARG A 83 10.71 -19.11 -17.74
C ARG A 83 11.40 -20.47 -17.88
N SER A 84 11.30 -21.10 -19.05
CA SER A 84 11.96 -22.39 -19.31
C SER A 84 13.48 -22.24 -19.45
N SER A 85 13.95 -21.09 -19.96
CA SER A 85 15.36 -20.83 -20.22
C SER A 85 16.10 -20.31 -18.97
N LEU A 86 15.43 -19.53 -18.13
CA LEU A 86 15.97 -19.15 -16.84
C LEU A 86 16.11 -20.41 -15.98
N ASN A 87 17.32 -20.76 -15.57
CA ASN A 87 17.58 -21.90 -14.67
C ASN A 87 17.11 -21.61 -13.21
N THR A 88 16.04 -20.85 -13.08
CA THR A 88 15.56 -20.27 -11.84
C THR A 88 14.15 -20.75 -11.62
N ARG A 89 13.80 -21.10 -10.38
CA ARG A 89 12.43 -21.48 -10.00
C ARG A 89 11.50 -20.26 -9.91
N ARG A 90 11.69 -19.24 -10.75
CA ARG A 90 10.91 -18.00 -10.75
C ARG A 90 9.51 -18.27 -11.31
N SER A 91 8.50 -17.70 -10.65
CA SER A 91 7.12 -17.85 -11.12
C SER A 91 6.89 -17.00 -12.37
N TRP A 92 5.94 -17.42 -13.19
CA TRP A 92 5.50 -16.64 -14.36
C TRP A 92 5.06 -15.22 -13.97
N SER A 93 4.40 -15.08 -12.80
CA SER A 93 3.99 -13.76 -12.29
C SER A 93 5.17 -12.88 -11.94
N ALA A 94 6.24 -13.43 -11.34
CA ALA A 94 7.43 -12.66 -10.99
C ALA A 94 8.13 -12.13 -12.25
N ILE A 95 8.32 -12.98 -13.28
CA ILE A 95 8.91 -12.58 -14.57
C ILE A 95 8.06 -11.47 -15.22
N ASN A 96 6.74 -11.65 -15.25
CA ASN A 96 5.82 -10.70 -15.87
C ASN A 96 5.75 -9.37 -15.10
N GLU A 97 5.90 -9.37 -13.78
CA GLU A 97 5.98 -8.17 -12.97
C GLU A 97 7.23 -7.34 -13.32
N VAL A 98 8.41 -7.98 -13.45
CA VAL A 98 9.62 -7.24 -13.84
C VAL A 98 9.51 -6.72 -15.28
N LEU A 99 9.00 -7.53 -16.23
CA LEU A 99 8.77 -7.08 -17.61
C LEU A 99 7.74 -5.95 -17.71
N ARG A 100 6.67 -5.97 -16.90
CA ARG A 100 5.67 -4.87 -16.85
C ARG A 100 6.25 -3.60 -16.25
N SER A 101 7.11 -3.72 -15.24
CA SER A 101 7.81 -2.55 -14.68
C SER A 101 8.65 -1.84 -15.75
N TYR A 102 9.21 -2.61 -16.69
CA TYR A 102 9.97 -2.10 -17.83
C TYR A 102 9.08 -1.41 -18.89
N ARG A 103 7.95 -2.03 -19.28
CA ARG A 103 7.03 -1.46 -20.28
C ARG A 103 6.40 -0.12 -19.85
N ARG A 104 6.30 0.15 -18.54
CA ARG A 104 5.63 1.35 -18.01
C ARG A 104 6.46 2.63 -18.11
N SER A 105 7.78 2.54 -18.32
CA SER A 105 8.61 3.62 -18.89
C SER A 105 10.09 3.20 -18.87
N PRO A 106 10.80 3.25 -20.03
CA PRO A 106 12.25 3.05 -20.10
C PRO A 106 13.03 4.03 -19.21
N ALA A 107 12.49 5.23 -18.97
CA ALA A 107 13.09 6.24 -18.10
C ALA A 107 12.84 5.99 -16.60
N THR A 108 11.89 5.10 -16.25
CA THR A 108 11.63 4.69 -14.87
C THR A 108 12.25 3.35 -14.51
N ILE A 109 13.42 3.04 -15.10
CA ILE A 109 14.38 2.08 -14.53
C ILE A 109 14.75 2.60 -13.13
N ARG A 110 13.86 2.34 -12.17
CA ARG A 110 14.08 2.57 -10.74
C ARG A 110 15.01 1.51 -10.16
N MET A 111 15.43 0.53 -10.95
CA MET A 111 16.16 -0.64 -10.49
C MET A 111 16.99 -1.22 -11.64
N ASN A 112 17.92 -0.47 -12.24
CA ASN A 112 19.13 -1.17 -12.67
C ASN A 112 19.90 -1.34 -11.37
N PRO A 113 20.11 -2.56 -10.85
CA PRO A 113 21.03 -2.75 -9.74
C PRO A 113 22.40 -2.21 -10.15
N TRP A 114 23.18 -1.76 -9.18
CA TRP A 114 24.54 -1.32 -9.46
C TRP A 114 25.37 -2.54 -9.80
N THR A 115 26.02 -2.55 -10.96
CA THR A 115 27.01 -3.59 -11.28
C THR A 115 28.30 -3.31 -10.52
N ARG A 116 29.16 -4.33 -10.37
CA ARG A 116 30.45 -4.16 -9.68
C ARG A 116 31.32 -3.15 -10.42
N GLU A 117 31.29 -3.17 -11.75
CA GLU A 117 32.04 -2.26 -12.61
C GLU A 117 31.58 -0.81 -12.42
N GLU A 118 30.26 -0.58 -12.30
CA GLU A 118 29.72 0.74 -11.99
C GLU A 118 30.09 1.20 -10.58
N GLU A 119 30.14 0.30 -9.60
CA GLU A 119 30.59 0.59 -8.24
C GLU A 119 32.08 0.97 -8.21
N ASP A 120 32.93 0.20 -8.88
CA ASP A 120 34.37 0.45 -8.99
C ASP A 120 34.61 1.79 -9.69
N LEU A 121 33.94 2.04 -10.81
CA LEU A 121 34.03 3.32 -11.51
C LEU A 121 33.55 4.48 -10.62
N LEU A 122 32.47 4.29 -9.85
CA LEU A 122 31.98 5.29 -8.90
C LEU A 122 33.05 5.64 -7.85
N VAL A 123 33.75 4.65 -7.28
CA VAL A 123 34.84 4.92 -6.32
C VAL A 123 35.96 5.69 -6.99
N ILE A 124 36.44 5.21 -8.14
CA ILE A 124 37.56 5.82 -8.89
C ILE A 124 37.24 7.28 -9.23
N ARG A 125 36.06 7.56 -9.80
CA ARG A 125 35.67 8.92 -10.17
C ARG A 125 35.52 9.84 -8.96
N ARG A 126 35.05 9.33 -7.82
CA ARG A 126 34.94 10.11 -6.60
C ARG A 126 36.31 10.42 -5.99
N GLN A 127 37.27 9.50 -6.06
CA GLN A 127 38.66 9.73 -5.67
C GLN A 127 39.34 10.77 -6.57
N GLN A 128 38.98 10.81 -7.86
CA GLN A 128 39.42 11.84 -8.82
C GLN A 128 38.76 13.21 -8.61
N GLY A 129 37.84 13.35 -7.65
CA GLY A 129 37.16 14.61 -7.34
C GLY A 129 35.93 14.91 -8.22
N ASN A 130 35.48 13.96 -9.05
CA ASN A 130 34.32 14.21 -9.91
C ASN A 130 33.04 14.40 -9.09
N THR A 131 32.20 15.33 -9.56
CA THR A 131 30.89 15.60 -8.95
C THR A 131 29.92 14.46 -9.25
N SER A 132 28.97 14.20 -8.34
CA SER A 132 27.93 13.19 -8.57
C SER A 132 27.08 13.47 -9.81
N LYS A 133 27.04 14.72 -10.29
CA LYS A 133 26.34 15.09 -11.54
C LYS A 133 27.11 14.59 -12.76
N SER A 134 28.44 14.78 -12.79
CA SER A 134 29.29 14.28 -13.88
C SER A 134 29.26 12.75 -13.95
N ILE A 135 29.41 12.10 -12.79
CA ILE A 135 29.38 10.63 -12.70
C ILE A 135 28.01 10.08 -13.10
N ALA A 136 26.92 10.77 -12.74
CA ALA A 136 25.58 10.40 -13.16
C ALA A 136 25.42 10.42 -14.69
N HIS A 137 25.98 11.43 -15.35
CA HIS A 137 25.99 11.50 -16.81
C HIS A 137 26.81 10.37 -17.43
N GLU A 138 28.01 10.10 -16.91
CA GLU A 138 28.89 9.03 -17.38
C GLU A 138 28.28 7.63 -17.24
N LEU A 139 27.61 7.35 -16.11
CA LEU A 139 26.97 6.06 -15.83
C LEU A 139 25.54 5.93 -16.40
N GLY A 140 24.99 6.98 -17.00
CA GLY A 140 23.57 7.00 -17.41
C GLY A 140 22.60 6.83 -16.23
N ARG A 141 22.98 7.27 -15.03
CA ARG A 141 22.19 7.16 -13.78
C ARG A 141 21.68 8.52 -13.32
N SER A 142 20.74 8.53 -12.38
CA SER A 142 20.33 9.78 -11.72
C SER A 142 21.36 10.23 -10.68
N ARG A 143 21.55 11.57 -10.54
CA ARG A 143 22.40 12.17 -9.50
C ARG A 143 22.10 11.64 -8.09
N ALA A 144 20.82 11.46 -7.78
CA ALA A 144 20.37 10.95 -6.49
C ALA A 144 20.78 9.47 -6.27
N SER A 145 20.72 8.64 -7.31
CA SER A 145 21.18 7.24 -7.26
C SER A 145 22.67 7.16 -6.97
N VAL A 146 23.48 7.92 -7.72
CA VAL A 146 24.95 8.01 -7.54
C VAL A 146 25.30 8.46 -6.12
N SER A 147 24.67 9.54 -5.64
CA SER A 147 24.93 10.07 -4.30
C SER A 147 24.57 9.08 -3.20
N THR A 148 23.42 8.40 -3.32
CA THR A 148 22.94 7.42 -2.35
C THR A 148 23.86 6.21 -2.33
N LYS A 149 24.21 5.68 -3.51
CA LYS A 149 25.09 4.52 -3.63
C LYS A 149 26.47 4.78 -3.03
N TYR A 150 27.09 5.90 -3.39
CA TYR A 150 28.38 6.28 -2.82
C TYR A 150 28.33 6.41 -1.30
N SER A 151 27.24 6.98 -0.75
CA SER A 151 27.03 7.10 0.70
C SER A 151 26.86 5.74 1.40
N MET A 152 26.33 4.73 0.70
CA MET A 152 26.22 3.36 1.21
C MET A 152 27.55 2.61 1.15
N MET A 153 28.41 2.91 0.16
CA MET A 153 29.71 2.26 -0.03
C MET A 153 30.82 2.86 0.84
N ARG A 154 30.76 4.16 1.12
CA ARG A 154 31.72 4.78 2.04
C ARG A 154 31.59 4.06 3.39
N PRO A 155 32.70 3.59 3.99
CA PRO A 155 32.69 3.18 5.38
C PRO A 155 32.02 4.30 6.15
N ARG A 156 31.00 3.97 6.93
CA ARG A 156 30.40 4.94 7.84
C ARG A 156 31.47 5.23 8.89
N GLU A 157 32.44 6.08 8.56
CA GLU A 157 33.21 6.82 9.54
C GLU A 157 32.16 7.26 10.54
N ALA A 158 32.32 6.80 11.77
CA ALA A 158 31.36 7.00 12.82
C ALA A 158 31.38 8.49 13.19
N ALA A 159 30.96 9.36 12.27
CA ALA A 159 30.31 10.61 12.60
C ALA A 159 29.35 10.20 13.71
N PRO A 160 29.56 10.68 14.95
CA PRO A 160 28.80 10.22 16.08
C PRO A 160 27.35 10.39 15.63
N GLN A 161 26.67 9.26 15.39
CA GLN A 161 25.25 9.31 15.18
C GLN A 161 24.80 9.95 16.46
N ALA A 162 24.41 11.23 16.41
CA ALA A 162 23.83 11.91 17.55
C ALA A 162 22.69 10.98 17.93
N ARG A 163 22.94 10.16 18.96
CA ARG A 163 22.09 9.01 19.25
C ARG A 163 20.75 9.66 19.48
N ARG A 164 19.79 9.37 18.59
CA ARG A 164 18.50 10.06 18.59
C ARG A 164 18.01 10.04 20.03
N ARG A 165 18.04 11.22 20.68
CA ARG A 165 17.81 11.33 22.11
C ARG A 165 16.48 10.62 22.38
N ARG A 166 16.48 9.57 23.20
CA ARG A 166 15.24 8.82 23.47
C ARG A 166 14.25 9.76 24.14
N TRP A 167 12.97 9.56 23.89
CA TRP A 167 11.94 10.26 24.64
C TRP A 167 11.92 9.69 26.05
N THR A 168 12.02 10.55 27.05
CA THR A 168 11.76 10.20 28.44
C THR A 168 10.25 10.19 28.69
N GLN A 169 9.80 9.47 29.71
CA GLN A 169 8.38 9.45 30.05
C GLN A 169 7.90 10.86 30.46
N ASP A 170 8.69 11.58 31.25
CA ASP A 170 8.41 12.97 31.64
C ASP A 170 8.25 13.91 30.44
N GLU A 171 9.10 13.79 29.42
CA GLU A 171 8.95 14.58 28.18
C GLU A 171 7.66 14.25 27.44
N VAL A 172 7.26 12.98 27.44
CA VAL A 172 6.00 12.54 26.83
C VAL A 172 4.81 13.11 27.59
N ASP A 173 4.79 12.96 28.90
CA ASP A 173 3.69 13.43 29.76
C ASP A 173 3.54 14.95 29.66
N ARG A 174 4.67 15.67 29.68
CA ARG A 174 4.68 17.13 29.50
C ARG A 174 4.20 17.54 28.10
N ALA A 175 4.56 16.79 27.06
CA ALA A 175 4.06 17.03 25.70
C ALA A 175 2.54 16.80 25.60
N LEU A 176 2.00 15.79 26.29
CA LEU A 176 0.57 15.48 26.31
C LEU A 176 -0.23 16.56 27.06
N VAL A 177 0.26 17.01 28.21
CA VAL A 177 -0.36 18.11 28.99
C VAL A 177 -0.40 19.40 28.15
N MET A 178 0.74 19.83 27.59
CA MET A 178 0.77 21.02 26.72
C MET A 178 -0.15 20.85 25.52
N ARG A 179 -0.29 19.63 24.97
CA ARG A 179 -1.20 19.40 23.85
C ARG A 179 -2.67 19.51 24.27
N ALA A 180 -3.04 19.01 25.45
CA ALA A 180 -4.39 19.12 26.01
C ALA A 180 -4.77 20.57 26.30
N GLU A 181 -3.80 21.39 26.72
CA GLU A 181 -3.93 22.86 26.87
C GLU A 181 -4.01 23.62 25.54
N GLY A 182 -3.94 22.93 24.39
CA GLY A 182 -4.10 23.52 23.06
C GLY A 182 -2.81 24.03 22.41
N TRP A 183 -1.64 23.77 22.98
CA TRP A 183 -0.37 24.24 22.43
C TRP A 183 -0.09 23.65 21.05
N THR A 184 0.56 24.45 20.19
CA THR A 184 1.01 23.98 18.88
C THR A 184 2.23 23.06 19.02
N HIS A 185 2.39 22.10 18.11
CA HIS A 185 3.57 21.22 18.07
C HIS A 185 4.90 21.99 18.01
N TYR A 186 4.90 23.18 17.40
CA TYR A 186 6.08 24.02 17.30
C TYR A 186 6.47 24.59 18.68
N SER A 187 5.51 25.17 19.40
CA SER A 187 5.74 25.69 20.75
C SER A 187 6.22 24.58 21.70
N ILE A 188 5.60 23.39 21.62
CA ILE A 188 6.02 22.21 22.40
C ILE A 188 7.47 21.82 22.05
N ALA A 189 7.83 21.83 20.77
CA ALA A 189 9.16 21.49 20.30
C ALA A 189 10.23 22.45 20.85
N THR A 190 9.93 23.76 20.86
CA THR A 190 10.80 24.79 21.44
C THR A 190 11.00 24.56 22.93
N VAL A 191 9.92 24.32 23.70
CA VAL A 191 9.99 24.09 25.15
C VAL A 191 10.77 22.81 25.50
N LEU A 192 10.61 21.74 24.73
CA LEU A 192 11.28 20.45 24.99
C LEU A 192 12.69 20.35 24.40
N GLY A 193 13.15 21.35 23.65
CA GLY A 193 14.42 21.28 22.91
C GLY A 193 14.44 20.13 21.89
N ARG A 194 13.30 19.89 21.22
CA ARG A 194 13.12 18.83 20.21
C ARG A 194 12.79 19.44 18.85
N SER A 195 12.87 18.64 17.79
CA SER A 195 12.37 19.07 16.48
C SER A 195 10.85 18.94 16.43
N TYR A 196 10.19 19.84 15.69
CA TYR A 196 8.75 19.79 15.40
C TYR A 196 8.30 18.39 14.97
N GLU A 197 9.05 17.77 14.06
CA GLU A 197 8.71 16.46 13.51
C GLU A 197 8.84 15.34 14.57
N ALA A 198 9.80 15.44 15.50
CA ALA A 198 9.93 14.50 16.60
C ALA A 198 8.73 14.56 17.55
N VAL A 199 8.26 15.78 17.89
CA VAL A 199 7.07 15.99 18.73
C VAL A 199 5.82 15.45 18.05
N ARG A 200 5.61 15.82 16.77
CA ARG A 200 4.47 15.38 15.97
C ARG A 200 4.39 13.86 15.89
N GLN A 201 5.51 13.19 15.62
CA GLN A 201 5.56 11.73 15.55
C GLN A 201 5.39 11.05 16.92
N ASN A 202 5.92 11.64 17.99
CA ASN A 202 5.75 11.10 19.34
C ASN A 202 4.28 11.16 19.77
N LEU A 203 3.67 12.34 19.74
CA LEU A 203 2.26 12.53 20.10
C LEU A 203 1.34 11.66 19.24
N ALA A 204 1.60 11.54 17.93
CA ALA A 204 0.82 10.64 17.07
C ALA A 204 0.90 9.16 17.49
N ARG A 205 2.02 8.70 18.07
CA ARG A 205 2.15 7.34 18.60
C ARG A 205 1.42 7.19 19.94
N GLN A 206 1.56 8.16 20.83
CA GLN A 206 0.89 8.11 22.15
C GLN A 206 -0.63 8.21 22.02
N CYS A 207 -1.12 9.06 21.12
CA CYS A 207 -2.52 9.11 20.72
C CYS A 207 -3.01 7.84 19.99
N THR A 208 -2.16 6.85 19.71
CA THR A 208 -2.62 5.55 19.19
C THR A 208 -2.67 4.47 20.26
N THR A 209 -2.08 4.71 21.43
CA THR A 209 -1.98 3.74 22.53
C THR A 209 -2.89 4.07 23.71
N ASP A 210 -3.23 5.35 23.91
CA ASP A 210 -4.24 5.74 24.90
C ASP A 210 -5.65 5.45 24.37
N SER A 211 -6.42 4.69 25.15
CA SER A 211 -7.77 4.21 24.85
C SER A 211 -8.81 5.30 24.60
N ASP A 212 -8.45 6.57 24.80
CA ASP A 212 -9.36 7.73 24.74
C ASP A 212 -9.24 8.56 23.47
N VAL A 213 -8.25 8.29 22.60
CA VAL A 213 -8.26 8.85 21.25
C VAL A 213 -9.06 7.92 20.37
N VAL A 214 -10.37 8.20 20.28
CA VAL A 214 -11.32 7.74 19.24
C VAL A 214 -10.65 6.79 18.26
N ASN A 215 -10.63 5.51 18.62
CA ASN A 215 -9.84 4.52 17.90
C ASN A 215 -10.33 4.45 16.45
N TYR A 216 -9.60 5.09 15.54
CA TYR A 216 -9.97 5.21 14.13
C TYR A 216 -10.03 3.86 13.42
N LYS A 217 -9.46 2.81 14.04
CA LYS A 217 -9.53 1.42 13.56
C LYS A 217 -10.67 0.62 14.19
N ARG A 218 -11.33 1.13 15.23
CA ARG A 218 -12.50 0.44 15.81
C ARG A 218 -13.59 0.37 14.75
N ARG A 219 -14.09 -0.83 14.49
CA ARG A 219 -15.19 -1.07 13.55
C ARG A 219 -16.42 -0.25 13.95
N PHE A 220 -17.20 0.18 12.96
CA PHE A 220 -18.50 0.78 13.20
C PHE A 220 -19.46 -0.29 13.72
N THR A 221 -20.23 0.05 14.75
CA THR A 221 -21.33 -0.79 15.23
C THR A 221 -22.59 -0.54 14.42
N SER A 222 -23.53 -1.47 14.44
CA SER A 222 -24.83 -1.30 13.76
C SER A 222 -25.60 -0.06 14.28
N ALA A 223 -25.50 0.24 15.58
CA ALA A 223 -26.12 1.41 16.19
C ALA A 223 -25.50 2.72 15.70
N GLU A 224 -24.17 2.76 15.51
CA GLU A 224 -23.50 3.92 14.92
C GLU A 224 -23.88 4.10 13.46
N ASP A 225 -24.00 3.02 12.70
CA ASP A 225 -24.46 3.08 11.31
C ASP A 225 -25.89 3.63 11.23
N GLU A 226 -26.80 3.16 12.09
CA GLU A 226 -28.18 3.66 12.16
C GLU A 226 -28.25 5.14 12.55
N LYS A 227 -27.48 5.56 13.56
CA LYS A 227 -27.33 6.97 13.94
C LYS A 227 -26.80 7.79 12.76
N LEU A 228 -25.81 7.29 12.02
CA LEU A 228 -25.25 7.95 10.85
C LEU A 228 -26.27 8.08 9.70
N ARG A 229 -27.11 7.07 9.45
CA ARG A 229 -28.21 7.15 8.47
C ARG A 229 -29.23 8.23 8.88
N SER A 230 -29.64 8.21 10.14
CA SER A 230 -30.60 9.17 10.69
C SER A 230 -30.10 10.61 10.60
N LEU A 231 -28.86 10.86 11.01
CA LEU A 231 -28.24 12.18 10.97
C LEU A 231 -28.03 12.68 9.54
N CYS A 232 -27.58 11.82 8.61
CA CYS A 232 -27.41 12.21 7.20
C CYS A 232 -28.74 12.54 6.51
N GLY A 233 -29.86 11.95 6.96
CA GLY A 233 -31.20 12.31 6.46
C GLY A 233 -31.72 13.64 7.01
N LYS A 234 -31.29 14.05 8.20
CA LYS A 234 -31.76 15.27 8.88
C LYS A 234 -30.87 16.48 8.63
N LEU A 235 -29.56 16.29 8.48
CA LEU A 235 -28.58 17.36 8.43
C LEU A 235 -28.02 17.52 7.01
N SER A 236 -28.12 18.73 6.46
CA SER A 236 -27.62 19.08 5.13
C SER A 236 -26.10 19.24 5.05
N CYS A 237 -25.44 19.41 6.20
CA CYS A 237 -23.99 19.60 6.29
C CYS A 237 -23.34 18.45 7.07
N PHE A 238 -22.36 17.78 6.45
CA PHE A 238 -21.64 16.68 7.09
C PHE A 238 -20.86 17.12 8.33
N ARG A 239 -20.55 18.42 8.46
CA ARG A 239 -19.90 18.94 9.66
C ARG A 239 -20.80 18.78 10.90
N HIS A 240 -22.08 19.15 10.79
CA HIS A 240 -23.06 18.96 11.86
C HIS A 240 -23.26 17.48 12.21
N VAL A 241 -23.15 16.58 11.22
CA VAL A 241 -23.19 15.12 11.46
C VAL A 241 -22.02 14.69 12.35
N ALA A 242 -20.83 15.23 12.11
CA ALA A 242 -19.65 14.91 12.92
C ALA A 242 -19.73 15.54 14.32
N ASP A 243 -20.25 16.76 14.44
CA ASP A 243 -20.46 17.40 15.74
C ASP A 243 -21.46 16.61 16.60
N ALA A 244 -22.44 15.93 15.97
CA ALA A 244 -23.40 15.04 16.65
C ALA A 244 -22.86 13.62 16.97
N MET A 245 -21.64 13.29 16.52
CA MET A 245 -20.94 12.04 16.79
C MET A 245 -19.47 12.31 17.18
N PRO A 246 -19.23 13.03 18.30
CA PRO A 246 -17.89 13.49 18.71
C PRO A 246 -16.94 12.31 19.00
N ASP A 247 -17.48 11.16 19.38
CA ASP A 247 -16.72 9.91 19.61
C ASP A 247 -16.15 9.31 18.32
N ARG A 248 -16.37 9.93 17.15
CA ARG A 248 -15.88 9.47 15.85
C ARG A 248 -15.25 10.61 15.07
N LEU A 249 -14.09 10.35 14.48
CA LEU A 249 -13.41 11.32 13.62
C LEU A 249 -14.24 11.61 12.35
N TYR A 250 -14.32 12.89 11.99
CA TYR A 250 -15.00 13.39 10.79
C TYR A 250 -14.70 12.58 9.51
N GLY A 251 -13.40 12.29 9.25
CA GLY A 251 -13.00 11.52 8.07
C GLY A 251 -13.49 10.06 8.09
N SER A 252 -13.53 9.44 9.27
CA SER A 252 -14.02 8.07 9.45
C SER A 252 -15.52 7.98 9.20
N LEU A 253 -16.29 8.91 9.79
CA LEU A 253 -17.73 9.06 9.55
C LEU A 253 -18.02 9.24 8.06
N MET A 254 -17.26 10.10 7.37
CA MET A 254 -17.48 10.37 5.95
C MET A 254 -17.23 9.16 5.07
N ILE A 255 -16.14 8.44 5.31
CA ILE A 255 -15.84 7.20 4.58
C ILE A 255 -16.96 6.19 4.83
N ARG A 256 -17.36 6.02 6.09
CA ARG A 256 -18.44 5.08 6.43
C ARG A 256 -19.76 5.45 5.79
N ALA A 257 -20.15 6.73 5.83
CA ALA A 257 -21.40 7.21 5.24
C ALA A 257 -21.43 6.99 3.71
N LYS A 258 -20.27 7.12 3.04
CA LYS A 258 -20.11 6.75 1.61
C LYS A 258 -20.27 5.25 1.40
N THR A 259 -19.63 4.42 2.23
CA THR A 259 -19.76 2.95 2.16
C THR A 259 -21.20 2.48 2.36
N LEU A 260 -21.94 3.12 3.29
CA LEU A 260 -23.36 2.84 3.51
C LEU A 260 -24.28 3.41 2.43
N GLY A 261 -23.75 4.24 1.52
CA GLY A 261 -24.53 4.92 0.48
C GLY A 261 -25.48 6.01 0.98
N VAL A 262 -25.42 6.37 2.27
CA VAL A 262 -26.31 7.36 2.90
C VAL A 262 -25.81 8.79 2.77
N TRP A 263 -24.53 8.97 2.45
CA TRP A 263 -23.98 10.26 2.11
C TRP A 263 -23.37 10.23 0.73
N LYS A 264 -24.06 10.88 -0.21
CA LYS A 264 -23.46 11.22 -1.49
C LYS A 264 -22.75 12.55 -1.27
N PRO A 265 -21.41 12.64 -1.40
CA PRO A 265 -20.78 13.95 -1.48
C PRO A 265 -21.55 14.73 -2.54
N SER A 266 -21.99 15.94 -2.19
CA SER A 266 -22.73 16.85 -3.07
C SER A 266 -22.23 16.62 -4.49
N GLY A 267 -23.12 16.13 -5.34
CA GLY A 267 -22.78 15.44 -6.59
C GLY A 267 -21.77 16.19 -7.43
N ARG A 268 -21.18 15.49 -8.41
CA ARG A 268 -20.35 16.08 -9.48
C ARG A 268 -20.73 17.55 -9.67
N ARG A 269 -19.78 18.47 -9.44
CA ARG A 269 -20.01 19.93 -9.54
C ARG A 269 -20.97 20.17 -10.70
N VAL A 270 -22.23 20.50 -10.39
CA VAL A 270 -23.22 20.71 -11.44
C VAL A 270 -22.65 21.84 -12.30
N PRO A 271 -22.41 21.63 -13.61
CA PRO A 271 -21.87 22.69 -14.45
C PRO A 271 -22.78 23.91 -14.37
N TRP A 272 -22.21 25.11 -14.39
CA TRP A 272 -23.00 26.34 -14.47
C TRP A 272 -23.66 26.42 -15.84
N THR A 273 -24.97 26.60 -15.89
CA THR A 273 -25.67 26.82 -17.16
C THR A 273 -25.40 28.24 -17.67
N ALA A 274 -25.58 28.47 -18.97
CA ALA A 274 -25.45 29.81 -19.54
C ALA A 274 -26.41 30.82 -18.89
N SER A 275 -27.66 30.41 -18.65
CA SER A 275 -28.66 31.26 -17.98
C SER A 275 -28.30 31.58 -16.53
N GLU A 276 -27.75 30.62 -15.78
CA GLU A 276 -27.23 30.88 -14.44
C GLU A 276 -26.06 31.86 -14.47
N ILE A 277 -25.15 31.73 -15.45
CA ILE A 277 -24.00 32.63 -15.61
C ILE A 277 -24.46 34.05 -15.95
N ASP A 278 -25.39 34.21 -16.87
CA ASP A 278 -25.91 35.53 -17.25
C ASP A 278 -26.65 36.18 -16.08
N ARG A 279 -27.42 35.38 -15.33
CA ARG A 279 -28.05 35.84 -14.09
C ARG A 279 -27.01 36.25 -13.05
N LEU A 280 -25.91 35.50 -12.93
CA LEU A 280 -24.82 35.79 -12.01
C LEU A 280 -24.11 37.10 -12.36
N LYS A 281 -23.85 37.36 -13.66
CA LYS A 281 -23.28 38.62 -14.16
C LYS A 281 -24.19 39.81 -13.87
N GLU A 282 -25.50 39.65 -14.05
CA GLU A 282 -26.50 40.67 -13.69
C GLU A 282 -26.48 40.99 -12.19
N LEU A 283 -26.55 39.95 -11.34
CA LEU A 283 -26.51 40.13 -9.89
C LEU A 283 -25.20 40.77 -9.41
N ARG A 284 -24.07 40.45 -10.07
CA ARG A 284 -22.77 41.09 -9.79
C ARG A 284 -22.76 42.57 -10.16
N ARG A 285 -23.29 42.94 -11.33
CA ARG A 285 -23.42 44.36 -11.74
C ARG A 285 -24.27 45.15 -10.75
N ARG A 286 -25.30 44.52 -10.19
CA ARG A 286 -26.18 45.11 -9.18
C ARG A 286 -25.58 45.15 -7.76
N GLY A 287 -24.39 44.60 -7.54
CA GLY A 287 -23.73 44.59 -6.22
C GLY A 287 -24.45 43.74 -5.17
N VAL A 288 -25.20 42.72 -5.59
CA VAL A 288 -25.98 41.88 -4.68
C VAL A 288 -25.06 41.00 -3.83
N SER A 289 -25.34 40.88 -2.53
CA SER A 289 -24.57 40.04 -1.61
C SER A 289 -24.67 38.56 -1.97
N TYR A 290 -23.61 37.78 -1.71
CA TYR A 290 -23.57 36.35 -2.06
C TYR A 290 -24.71 35.54 -1.42
N LYS A 291 -25.09 35.90 -0.19
CA LYS A 291 -26.22 35.28 0.53
C LYS A 291 -27.54 35.47 -0.22
N LEU A 292 -27.80 36.68 -0.73
CA LEU A 292 -29.00 36.96 -1.51
C LEU A 292 -28.93 36.30 -2.90
N CYS A 293 -27.75 36.26 -3.54
CA CYS A 293 -27.54 35.48 -4.76
C CYS A 293 -27.87 33.99 -4.56
N ALA A 294 -27.50 33.39 -3.43
CA ALA A 294 -27.80 31.99 -3.12
C ALA A 294 -29.30 31.72 -2.98
N SER A 295 -30.07 32.66 -2.43
CA SER A 295 -31.53 32.55 -2.42
C SER A 295 -32.18 32.72 -3.79
N LEU A 296 -31.54 33.46 -4.71
CA LEU A 296 -32.04 33.70 -6.07
C LEU A 296 -31.64 32.61 -7.08
N LEU A 297 -30.70 31.74 -6.71
CA LEU A 297 -30.20 30.62 -7.52
C LEU A 297 -30.33 29.31 -6.73
N PRO A 298 -31.55 28.73 -6.64
CA PRO A 298 -31.79 27.55 -5.84
C PRO A 298 -30.91 26.37 -6.32
N GLY A 299 -30.27 25.69 -5.37
CA GLY A 299 -29.31 24.61 -5.66
C GLY A 299 -27.85 25.06 -5.79
N ARG A 300 -27.55 26.35 -5.74
CA ARG A 300 -26.18 26.89 -5.63
C ARG A 300 -25.91 27.38 -4.21
N THR A 301 -24.77 26.97 -3.64
CA THR A 301 -24.33 27.46 -2.34
C THR A 301 -23.66 28.82 -2.48
N GLU A 302 -23.65 29.60 -1.40
CA GLU A 302 -22.93 30.88 -1.32
C GLU A 302 -21.45 30.74 -1.73
N ASP A 303 -20.80 29.66 -1.29
CA ASP A 303 -19.41 29.37 -1.64
C ASP A 303 -19.24 29.07 -3.14
N ALA A 304 -20.16 28.32 -3.75
CA ALA A 304 -20.14 28.06 -5.18
C ALA A 304 -20.29 29.37 -5.99
N ILE A 305 -21.15 30.27 -5.53
CA ILE A 305 -21.35 31.60 -6.13
C ILE A 305 -20.08 32.44 -6.00
N ARG A 306 -19.47 32.51 -4.81
CA ARG A 306 -18.22 33.25 -4.57
C ARG A 306 -17.09 32.77 -5.47
N VAL A 307 -16.92 31.44 -5.57
CA VAL A 307 -15.92 30.82 -6.45
C VAL A 307 -16.19 31.12 -7.92
N GLN A 308 -17.46 31.15 -8.34
CA GLN A 308 -17.82 31.45 -9.73
C GLN A 308 -17.67 32.94 -10.06
N PHE A 309 -18.00 33.85 -9.14
CA PHE A 309 -17.74 35.29 -9.29
C PHE A 309 -16.26 35.59 -9.53
N ALA A 310 -15.34 34.87 -8.86
CA ALA A 310 -13.91 35.04 -9.07
C ALA A 310 -13.41 34.59 -10.47
N ARG A 311 -14.25 33.88 -11.23
CA ARG A 311 -13.94 33.39 -12.59
C ARG A 311 -14.61 34.19 -13.70
N LEU A 312 -15.60 35.01 -13.35
CA LEU A 312 -16.30 35.93 -14.26
C LEU A 312 -15.58 37.27 -14.28
#